data_AF-A0A929RFB9-F1
#
_entry.id   AF-A0A929RFB9-F1
#
_cell.length_a   1.000
_cell.length_b   1.000
_cell.length_c   1.000
_cell.angle_alpha   90.00
_cell.angle_beta   90.00
_cell.angle_gamma   90.00
#
_symmetry.space_group_name_H-M   'P 1'
#
loop_
_entity.id
_entity.type
_entity.pdbx_description
1 polymer ?
#
loop_
_entity_poly.entity_id
_entity_poly.type
_entity_poly.pdbx_seq_one_letter_code
_entity_poly.pdbx_strand_id
1 'polypeptide(L)'
;MSFLASISLISGRTLAAVAVLAVLSLVAGAALLPRYAPSRFPRPKRHWFARAVLILVPTLLVASAGGLIANRSLGIVKTSGDLGKLIQSSVVGSEAQSGGEVTIGNQSIDPSALGASFTRTDDGMLVATWTGPISGITLPVYVIAPRDYSPTDGKTYAVIELLHGYPGEADGTTQGAQVQQALDDAVDAGIIPPTIVVAPSLSVDEEAHDCADIEGRPPVYTWAAREVPAMIRHNFPNTSANRDAWMIGGFSAGAYCAVWTALRTPETYGAAASLSGYDTQIEGQMTNQGDQYLADNTLSTMLANRTPDGMRIYAMAAGDDVVGGAYTALKMAAAVRPPDTVTTDVPPTGGHAGPLWREHIPTMLAWWGSSDRVANAVGAAPTAQKAQASEAYASIVPVTTVTHTESSTGPNGRVTLALLALLSVIFVLIAWRYAATWRVVADARDEATDSTSRFCRPASERVFAAIPRPWGALAAYGARLVALTLAAFACASLIGVCGNMAGGFYTTWSSVGQTIVDSLH
;
A
#
# COMPACT_ATOMS: atom_id res chain seq x y z
N MET A 1 18.23 -14.87 13.48
CA MET A 1 16.99 -14.92 12.66
C MET A 1 17.13 -16.01 11.61
N SER A 2 16.06 -16.72 11.26
CA SER A 2 16.09 -17.70 10.16
C SER A 2 16.36 -16.99 8.84
N PHE A 3 17.25 -17.53 8.00
CA PHE A 3 17.51 -17.00 6.65
C PHE A 3 16.21 -16.83 5.84
N LEU A 4 15.23 -17.71 6.06
CA LEU A 4 13.92 -17.64 5.40
C LEU A 4 13.07 -16.47 5.86
N ALA A 5 13.32 -15.88 7.04
CA ALA A 5 12.58 -14.72 7.56
C ALA A 5 13.21 -13.39 7.11
N SER A 6 14.46 -13.40 6.62
CA SER A 6 15.18 -12.21 6.18
C SER A 6 15.11 -11.98 4.66
N ILE A 7 14.27 -12.72 3.93
CA ILE A 7 14.15 -12.55 2.47
C ILE A 7 13.41 -11.23 2.21
N SER A 8 14.08 -10.30 1.54
CA SER A 8 13.46 -9.04 1.13
C SER A 8 12.35 -9.29 0.11
N LEU A 9 11.14 -8.79 0.38
CA LEU A 9 9.96 -8.86 -0.48
C LEU A 9 9.75 -7.60 -1.34
N ILE A 10 10.63 -6.62 -1.18
CA ILE A 10 10.66 -5.39 -2.00
C ILE A 10 11.82 -5.44 -3.01
N SER A 11 12.73 -6.41 -2.92
CA SER A 11 13.89 -6.52 -3.81
C SER A 11 13.53 -7.04 -5.21
N GLY A 12 14.01 -6.34 -6.24
CA GLY A 12 13.94 -6.82 -7.62
C GLY A 12 14.60 -8.18 -7.84
N ARG A 13 15.59 -8.56 -7.01
CA ARG A 13 16.22 -9.89 -7.06
C ARG A 13 15.27 -11.00 -6.65
N THR A 14 14.48 -10.77 -5.60
CA THR A 14 13.47 -11.74 -5.13
C THR A 14 12.37 -11.89 -6.17
N LEU A 15 11.88 -10.78 -6.75
CA LEU A 15 10.93 -10.81 -7.85
C LEU A 15 11.47 -11.60 -9.05
N ALA A 16 12.70 -11.31 -9.48
CA ALA A 16 13.34 -12.03 -10.59
C ALA A 16 13.49 -13.54 -10.29
N ALA A 17 13.89 -13.91 -9.07
CA ALA A 17 14.00 -15.31 -8.67
C ALA A 17 12.64 -16.03 -8.72
N VAL A 18 11.58 -15.42 -8.17
CA VAL A 18 10.22 -15.99 -8.21
C VAL A 18 9.69 -16.09 -9.65
N ALA A 19 9.93 -15.07 -10.48
CA ALA A 19 9.55 -15.08 -11.89
C ALA A 19 10.26 -16.20 -12.67
N VAL A 20 11.57 -16.38 -12.46
CA VAL A 20 12.34 -17.47 -13.07
C VAL A 20 11.81 -18.83 -12.60
N LEU A 21 11.53 -19.00 -11.31
CA LEU A 21 10.93 -20.23 -10.77
C LEU A 21 9.55 -20.50 -11.38
N ALA A 22 8.73 -19.46 -11.58
CA ALA A 22 7.43 -19.58 -12.25
C ALA A 22 7.59 -20.13 -13.68
N VAL A 23 8.48 -19.53 -14.48
CA VAL A 23 8.77 -19.97 -15.85
C VAL A 23 9.31 -21.40 -15.87
N LEU A 24 10.28 -21.73 -15.02
CA LEU A 24 10.85 -23.08 -14.93
C LEU A 24 9.79 -24.11 -14.53
N SER A 25 8.90 -23.77 -13.60
CA SER A 25 7.83 -24.68 -13.16
C SER A 25 6.80 -24.94 -14.27
N LEU A 26 6.47 -23.94 -15.10
CA LEU A 26 5.61 -24.09 -16.28
C LEU A 26 6.26 -24.96 -17.35
N VAL A 27 7.53 -24.70 -17.65
CA VAL A 27 8.33 -25.45 -18.64
C VAL A 27 8.48 -26.92 -18.23
N ALA A 28 8.83 -27.17 -16.96
CA ALA A 28 8.95 -28.51 -16.39
C ALA A 28 7.59 -29.21 -16.29
N GLY A 29 6.54 -28.49 -15.88
CA GLY A 29 5.18 -29.00 -15.80
C GLY A 29 4.68 -29.49 -17.16
N ALA A 30 4.88 -28.70 -18.22
CA ALA A 30 4.53 -29.10 -19.57
C ALA A 30 5.23 -30.39 -20.00
N ALA A 31 6.51 -30.58 -19.63
CA ALA A 31 7.26 -31.80 -19.94
C ALA A 31 6.82 -33.01 -19.11
N LEU A 32 6.50 -32.83 -17.83
CA LEU A 32 6.17 -33.91 -16.89
C LEU A 32 4.71 -34.36 -16.95
N LEU A 33 3.79 -33.49 -17.37
CA LEU A 33 2.35 -33.75 -17.34
C LEU A 33 1.92 -35.08 -18.01
N PRO A 34 2.47 -35.52 -19.16
CA PRO A 34 2.09 -36.80 -19.79
C PRO A 34 2.58 -38.03 -19.03
N ARG A 35 3.62 -37.90 -18.19
CA ARG A 35 4.09 -39.03 -17.35
C ARG A 35 3.02 -39.41 -16.34
N TYR A 36 2.20 -38.45 -15.94
CA TYR A 36 1.06 -38.64 -15.05
C TYR A 36 -0.24 -38.58 -15.86
N ALA A 37 -0.35 -39.36 -16.94
CA ALA A 37 -1.59 -39.56 -17.66
C ALA A 37 -2.37 -40.77 -17.09
N PRO A 38 -3.72 -40.76 -17.11
CA PRO A 38 -4.54 -41.80 -16.47
C PRO A 38 -4.28 -43.24 -16.93
N SER A 39 -3.85 -43.46 -18.17
CA SER A 39 -3.68 -44.80 -18.74
C SER A 39 -2.43 -45.55 -18.26
N ARG A 40 -1.50 -44.90 -17.55
CA ARG A 40 -0.18 -45.48 -17.20
C ARG A 40 0.03 -45.81 -15.72
N PHE A 41 -0.96 -45.59 -14.84
CA PHE A 41 -0.75 -45.71 -13.38
C PHE A 41 -1.74 -46.64 -12.65
N PRO A 42 -1.26 -47.62 -11.87
CA PRO A 42 -2.11 -48.48 -11.03
C PRO A 42 -2.54 -47.82 -9.70
N ARG A 43 -2.04 -46.62 -9.37
CA ARG A 43 -2.33 -45.91 -8.10
C ARG A 43 -2.92 -44.52 -8.37
N PRO A 44 -4.26 -44.34 -8.37
CA PRO A 44 -4.90 -43.09 -8.77
C PRO A 44 -4.54 -41.91 -7.86
N LYS A 45 -4.39 -42.12 -6.54
CA LYS A 45 -4.10 -41.05 -5.58
C LYS A 45 -2.77 -40.31 -5.84
N ARG A 46 -1.70 -41.05 -6.21
CA ARG A 46 -0.37 -40.46 -6.49
C ARG A 46 -0.36 -39.62 -7.77
N HIS A 47 -1.13 -40.05 -8.78
CA HIS A 47 -1.33 -39.30 -10.02
C HIS A 47 -2.08 -37.99 -9.78
N TRP A 48 -3.16 -38.04 -9.00
CA TRP A 48 -3.98 -36.87 -8.69
C TRP A 48 -3.14 -35.83 -7.94
N PHE A 49 -2.39 -36.29 -6.93
CA PHE A 49 -1.46 -35.44 -6.20
C PHE A 49 -0.40 -34.81 -7.10
N ALA A 50 0.28 -35.59 -7.94
CA ALA A 50 1.33 -35.06 -8.84
C ALA A 50 0.79 -33.99 -9.79
N ARG A 51 -0.42 -34.18 -10.34
CA ARG A 51 -1.05 -33.21 -11.25
C ARG A 51 -1.51 -31.97 -10.53
N ALA A 52 -2.00 -32.11 -9.29
CA ALA A 52 -2.35 -30.98 -8.47
C ALA A 52 -1.11 -30.11 -8.22
N VAL A 53 0.03 -30.73 -7.89
CA VAL A 53 1.31 -30.02 -7.74
C VAL A 53 1.75 -29.33 -9.03
N LEU A 54 1.66 -30.00 -10.18
CA LEU A 54 2.06 -29.44 -11.48
C LEU A 54 1.22 -28.24 -11.94
N ILE A 55 0.01 -28.06 -11.39
CA ILE A 55 -0.84 -26.89 -11.67
C ILE A 55 -0.70 -25.85 -10.54
N LEU A 56 -0.73 -26.29 -9.28
CA LEU A 56 -0.76 -25.40 -8.12
C LEU A 56 0.56 -24.65 -7.92
N VAL A 57 1.71 -25.30 -8.13
CA VAL A 57 3.03 -24.65 -7.98
C VAL A 57 3.20 -23.46 -8.94
N PRO A 58 3.03 -23.60 -10.27
CA PRO A 58 3.13 -22.44 -11.16
C PRO A 58 2.08 -21.37 -10.84
N THR A 59 0.84 -21.75 -10.48
CA THR A 59 -0.20 -20.78 -10.06
C THR A 59 0.26 -19.95 -8.86
N LEU A 60 0.76 -20.59 -7.81
CA LEU A 60 1.22 -19.89 -6.60
C LEU A 60 2.44 -19.01 -6.90
N LEU A 61 3.36 -19.45 -7.76
CA LEU A 61 4.53 -18.65 -8.15
C LEU A 61 4.13 -17.42 -8.98
N VAL A 62 3.18 -17.55 -9.91
CA VAL A 62 2.64 -16.40 -10.67
C VAL A 62 1.89 -15.45 -9.75
N ALA A 63 1.05 -15.97 -8.85
CA ALA A 63 0.36 -15.15 -7.85
C ALA A 63 1.34 -14.42 -6.91
N SER A 64 2.41 -15.12 -6.48
CA SER A 64 3.46 -14.54 -5.64
C SER A 64 4.23 -13.44 -6.37
N ALA A 65 4.54 -13.62 -7.66
CA ALA A 65 5.15 -12.57 -8.47
C ALA A 65 4.25 -11.33 -8.57
N GLY A 66 2.95 -11.52 -8.80
CA GLY A 66 1.97 -10.42 -8.79
C GLY A 66 1.89 -9.71 -7.43
N GLY A 67 1.88 -10.48 -6.33
CA GLY A 67 1.89 -9.93 -4.98
C GLY A 67 3.17 -9.14 -4.65
N LEU A 68 4.34 -9.62 -5.10
CA LEU A 68 5.62 -8.92 -4.94
C LEU A 68 5.65 -7.60 -5.71
N ILE A 69 5.09 -7.57 -6.93
CA ILE A 69 4.93 -6.34 -7.71
C ILE A 69 4.08 -5.34 -6.93
N ALA A 70 2.88 -5.73 -6.49
CA ALA A 70 2.01 -4.85 -5.72
C ALA A 70 2.66 -4.36 -4.42
N ASN A 71 3.35 -5.25 -3.69
CA ASN A 71 4.04 -4.93 -2.44
C ASN A 71 5.21 -3.95 -2.64
N ARG A 72 5.97 -4.08 -3.73
CA ARG A 72 7.12 -3.20 -4.04
C ARG A 72 6.68 -1.77 -4.34
N SER A 73 5.48 -1.55 -4.88
CA SER A 73 4.98 -0.22 -5.21
C SER A 73 4.82 0.73 -4.00
N LEU A 74 4.55 0.17 -2.82
CA LEU A 74 4.29 0.93 -1.59
C LEU A 74 5.17 0.47 -0.40
N GLY A 75 6.01 -0.53 -0.59
CA GLY A 75 6.90 -1.05 0.45
C GLY A 75 6.17 -1.58 1.69
N ILE A 76 4.95 -2.12 1.53
CA ILE A 76 4.05 -2.48 2.63
C ILE A 76 4.68 -3.52 3.56
N VAL A 77 5.28 -4.58 2.99
CA VAL A 77 5.91 -5.67 3.72
C VAL A 77 7.35 -5.83 3.26
N LYS A 78 8.32 -5.58 4.14
CA LYS A 78 9.75 -5.56 3.77
C LYS A 78 10.33 -6.95 3.65
N THR A 79 10.02 -7.84 4.58
CA THR A 79 10.59 -9.18 4.64
C THR A 79 9.55 -10.29 4.73
N SER A 80 9.95 -11.51 4.40
CA SER A 80 9.14 -12.71 4.61
C SER A 80 8.83 -12.98 6.08
N GLY A 81 9.66 -12.51 7.00
CA GLY A 81 9.38 -12.51 8.43
C GLY A 81 8.19 -11.61 8.75
N ASP A 82 8.20 -10.37 8.25
CA ASP A 82 7.11 -9.40 8.44
C ASP A 82 5.80 -9.92 7.84
N LEU A 83 5.87 -10.56 6.65
CA LEU A 83 4.71 -11.22 6.06
C LEU A 83 4.16 -12.33 6.96
N GLY A 84 5.04 -13.14 7.54
CA GLY A 84 4.65 -14.20 8.47
C GLY A 84 3.94 -13.66 9.71
N LYS A 85 4.43 -12.54 10.26
CA LYS A 85 3.82 -11.87 11.42
C LYS A 85 2.47 -11.26 11.07
N LEU A 86 2.35 -10.60 9.91
CA LEU A 86 1.09 -10.05 9.42
C LEU A 86 0.02 -11.14 9.20
N ILE A 87 0.41 -12.29 8.65
CA ILE A 87 -0.49 -13.45 8.51
C ILE A 87 -0.90 -13.97 9.89
N GLN A 88 0.03 -14.03 10.84
CA GLN A 88 -0.25 -14.50 12.19
C GLN A 88 -1.23 -13.58 12.92
N SER A 89 -1.03 -12.26 12.87
CA SER A 89 -1.94 -11.28 13.49
C SER A 89 -3.33 -11.33 12.86
N SER A 90 -3.42 -11.51 11.54
CA SER A 90 -4.71 -11.64 10.84
C SER A 90 -5.49 -12.90 11.20
N VAL A 91 -4.82 -13.99 11.60
CA VAL A 91 -5.45 -15.28 11.94
C VAL A 91 -5.82 -15.36 13.42
N VAL A 92 -4.94 -14.87 14.30
CA VAL A 92 -5.13 -14.96 15.76
C VAL A 92 -5.96 -13.77 16.28
N GLY A 93 -5.97 -12.65 15.55
CA GLY A 93 -6.48 -11.36 16.03
C GLY A 93 -5.51 -10.73 17.03
N SER A 94 -5.60 -9.41 17.20
CA SER A 94 -4.92 -8.73 18.31
C SER A 94 -5.67 -9.00 19.61
N GLU A 95 -4.96 -9.23 20.71
CA GLU A 95 -5.60 -9.23 22.03
C GLU A 95 -6.08 -7.81 22.32
N ALA A 96 -7.38 -7.66 22.62
CA ALA A 96 -7.92 -6.37 23.01
C ALA A 96 -7.26 -5.94 24.33
N GLN A 97 -6.57 -4.81 24.31
CA GLN A 97 -6.01 -4.25 25.54
C GLN A 97 -7.17 -3.78 26.43
N SER A 98 -7.15 -4.19 27.71
CA SER A 98 -8.25 -3.89 28.65
C SER A 98 -8.24 -2.46 29.19
N GLY A 99 -7.23 -1.67 28.81
CA GLY A 99 -6.98 -0.33 29.31
C GLY A 99 -7.49 0.78 28.38
N GLY A 100 -7.78 1.94 28.98
CA GLY A 100 -8.34 3.10 28.29
C GLY A 100 -7.31 3.96 27.55
N GLU A 101 -7.77 5.01 26.86
CA GLU A 101 -6.89 6.14 26.51
C GLU A 101 -6.30 6.77 27.78
N VAL A 102 -4.99 7.01 27.79
CA VAL A 102 -4.27 7.65 28.88
C VAL A 102 -3.73 8.99 28.40
N THR A 103 -3.71 9.99 29.26
CA THR A 103 -3.00 11.25 28.98
C THR A 103 -1.67 11.26 29.72
N ILE A 104 -0.57 11.13 28.98
CA ILE A 104 0.75 11.44 29.53
C ILE A 104 0.86 12.97 29.57
N GLY A 105 0.78 13.54 30.77
CA GLY A 105 0.78 15.01 30.94
C GLY A 105 1.97 15.72 30.30
N ASN A 106 1.93 17.05 30.24
CA ASN A 106 2.98 17.89 29.62
C ASN A 106 4.30 17.87 30.42
N GLN A 107 5.04 16.77 30.32
CA GLN A 107 6.38 16.63 30.86
C GLN A 107 7.37 17.44 30.00
N SER A 108 8.22 18.25 30.63
CA SER A 108 9.29 18.96 29.93
C SER A 108 10.30 17.96 29.35
N ILE A 109 10.70 18.16 28.10
CA ILE A 109 11.76 17.35 27.48
C ILE A 109 13.11 18.02 27.73
N ASP A 110 14.07 17.28 28.25
CA ASP A 110 15.47 17.74 28.36
C ASP A 110 16.06 17.91 26.96
N PRO A 111 16.55 19.10 26.57
CA PRO A 111 17.14 19.32 25.25
C PRO A 111 18.32 18.38 24.93
N SER A 112 19.05 17.90 25.94
CA SER A 112 20.15 16.96 25.74
C SER A 112 19.69 15.57 25.27
N ALA A 113 18.43 15.21 25.52
CA ALA A 113 17.83 13.96 25.08
C ALA A 113 17.28 14.01 23.64
N LEU A 114 17.26 15.18 23.01
CA LEU A 114 16.72 15.39 21.66
C LEU A 114 17.74 15.13 20.54
N GLY A 115 19.01 14.92 20.86
CA GLY A 115 20.04 14.67 19.85
C GLY A 115 19.81 13.36 19.09
N ALA A 116 19.89 13.41 17.77
CA ALA A 116 19.78 12.25 16.88
C ALA A 116 20.95 12.19 15.90
N SER A 117 21.43 10.98 15.60
CA SER A 117 22.48 10.76 14.59
C SER A 117 21.86 10.22 13.31
N PHE A 118 21.83 11.07 12.28
CA PHE A 118 21.27 10.71 10.98
C PHE A 118 22.30 10.06 10.08
N THR A 119 21.87 9.03 9.36
CA THR A 119 22.60 8.41 8.25
C THR A 119 21.79 8.56 6.97
N ARG A 120 22.44 8.54 5.81
CA ARG A 120 21.75 8.64 4.51
C ARG A 120 21.41 7.24 4.00
N THR A 121 20.15 7.03 3.62
CA THR A 121 19.69 5.80 2.95
C THR A 121 20.13 5.78 1.49
N ASP A 122 20.07 4.61 0.85
CA ASP A 122 20.39 4.47 -0.58
C ASP A 122 19.48 5.35 -1.46
N ASP A 123 18.24 5.57 -1.02
CA ASP A 123 17.25 6.41 -1.70
C ASP A 123 17.39 7.91 -1.39
N GLY A 124 18.41 8.28 -0.60
CA GLY A 124 18.77 9.67 -0.35
C GLY A 124 18.08 10.33 0.86
N MET A 125 17.16 9.66 1.54
CA MET A 125 16.58 10.15 2.80
C MET A 125 17.60 10.11 3.93
N LEU A 126 17.42 10.96 4.93
CA LEU A 126 18.10 10.83 6.21
C LEU A 126 17.29 9.90 7.12
N VAL A 127 17.94 9.06 7.91
CA VAL A 127 17.29 8.20 8.90
C VAL A 127 18.07 8.18 10.21
N ALA A 128 17.34 8.26 11.32
CA ALA A 128 17.85 8.02 12.66
C ALA A 128 16.92 7.04 13.39
N THR A 129 17.47 5.97 13.97
CA THR A 129 16.76 5.20 14.99
C THR A 129 16.92 5.96 16.30
N TRP A 130 15.82 6.50 16.81
CA TRP A 130 15.82 7.42 17.94
C TRP A 130 14.85 6.94 19.03
N THR A 131 15.20 7.21 20.28
CA THR A 131 14.38 6.84 21.44
C THR A 131 13.71 8.07 22.02
N GLY A 132 12.38 8.07 22.07
CA GLY A 132 11.58 9.11 22.69
C GLY A 132 11.83 9.19 24.20
N PRO A 133 12.25 10.34 24.76
CA PRO A 133 12.63 10.45 26.17
C PRO A 133 11.47 10.30 27.17
N ILE A 134 10.24 10.54 26.73
CA ILE A 134 8.99 10.37 27.48
C ILE A 134 8.33 9.06 27.09
N SER A 135 8.18 8.79 25.78
CA SER A 135 7.45 7.60 25.33
C SER A 135 8.21 6.30 25.52
N GLY A 136 9.55 6.35 25.54
CA GLY A 136 10.42 5.17 25.45
C GLY A 136 10.37 4.46 24.10
N ILE A 137 9.60 4.97 23.12
CA ILE A 137 9.49 4.39 21.78
C ILE A 137 10.84 4.53 21.09
N THR A 138 11.37 3.40 20.59
CA THR A 138 12.62 3.37 19.83
C THR A 138 12.33 2.93 18.41
N LEU A 139 12.18 3.89 17.50
CA LEU A 139 11.77 3.64 16.12
C LEU A 139 12.58 4.50 15.14
N PRO A 140 12.64 4.10 13.85
CA PRO A 140 13.25 4.94 12.83
C PRO A 140 12.39 6.18 12.56
N VAL A 141 13.07 7.32 12.43
CA VAL A 141 12.51 8.58 11.93
C VAL A 141 13.24 8.95 10.65
N TYR A 142 12.49 9.05 9.55
CA TYR A 142 13.01 9.41 8.24
C TYR A 142 12.82 10.91 7.99
N VAL A 143 13.78 11.54 7.31
CA VAL A 143 13.72 12.95 6.96
C VAL A 143 14.11 13.14 5.49
N ILE A 144 13.22 13.80 4.74
CA ILE A 144 13.51 14.33 3.41
C ILE A 144 13.79 15.81 3.59
N ALA A 145 15.07 16.17 3.51
CA ALA A 145 15.50 17.56 3.49
C ALA A 145 15.82 17.97 2.04
N PRO A 146 15.60 19.25 1.66
CA PRO A 146 16.03 19.76 0.37
C PRO A 146 17.51 19.48 0.13
N ARG A 147 17.87 19.21 -1.14
CA ARG A 147 19.23 18.76 -1.49
C ARG A 147 20.33 19.73 -1.04
N ASP A 148 20.02 21.01 -1.00
CA ASP A 148 20.90 22.11 -0.60
C ASP A 148 20.73 22.53 0.87
N TYR A 149 20.00 21.75 1.68
CA TYR A 149 19.79 22.07 3.09
C TYR A 149 21.13 22.28 3.82
N SER A 150 21.22 23.43 4.50
CA SER A 150 22.30 23.70 5.44
C SER A 150 21.73 24.37 6.69
N PRO A 151 22.19 24.02 7.91
CA PRO A 151 21.76 24.71 9.12
C PRO A 151 22.22 26.18 9.17
N THR A 152 23.09 26.61 8.25
CA THR A 152 23.69 27.95 8.22
C THR A 152 23.42 28.73 6.93
N ASP A 153 22.50 28.27 6.08
CA ASP A 153 22.13 28.96 4.83
C ASP A 153 21.29 30.23 5.03
N GLY A 154 20.85 30.51 6.27
CA GLY A 154 20.02 31.67 6.60
C GLY A 154 18.55 31.53 6.17
N LYS A 155 18.12 30.37 5.67
CA LYS A 155 16.71 30.07 5.36
C LYS A 155 16.03 29.52 6.62
N THR A 156 14.74 29.83 6.78
CA THR A 156 13.86 29.14 7.72
C THR A 156 13.05 28.10 6.96
N TYR A 157 12.95 26.88 7.50
CA TYR A 157 12.27 25.76 6.86
C TYR A 157 10.90 25.50 7.49
N ALA A 158 9.90 25.28 6.64
CA ALA A 158 8.62 24.70 7.05
C ALA A 158 8.78 23.18 7.24
N VAL A 159 7.83 22.55 7.93
CA VAL A 159 7.87 21.11 8.21
C VAL A 159 6.54 20.45 7.88
N ILE A 160 6.63 19.30 7.20
CA ILE A 160 5.51 18.38 7.03
C ILE A 160 5.83 17.10 7.81
N GLU A 161 5.08 16.79 8.85
CA GLU A 161 5.12 15.47 9.49
C GLU A 161 4.14 14.54 8.76
N LEU A 162 4.64 13.43 8.19
CA LEU A 162 3.88 12.56 7.31
C LEU A 162 3.77 11.15 7.89
N LEU A 163 2.55 10.76 8.27
CA LEU A 163 2.24 9.50 8.94
C LEU A 163 1.84 8.41 7.94
N HIS A 164 2.43 7.22 8.08
CA HIS A 164 2.16 6.08 7.21
C HIS A 164 0.83 5.38 7.56
N GLY A 165 0.26 4.70 6.56
CA GLY A 165 -0.91 3.83 6.76
C GLY A 165 -0.55 2.49 7.39
N TYR A 166 -1.57 1.65 7.57
CA TYR A 166 -1.43 0.26 7.98
C TYR A 166 -2.15 -0.67 6.98
N PRO A 167 -1.58 -1.83 6.64
CA PRO A 167 -0.18 -2.20 6.86
C PRO A 167 0.78 -1.30 6.08
N GLY A 168 1.98 -1.06 6.60
CA GLY A 168 3.00 -0.25 5.94
C GLY A 168 3.99 0.39 6.91
N GLU A 169 5.00 1.05 6.36
CA GLU A 169 6.04 1.77 7.11
C GLU A 169 6.32 3.15 6.51
N ALA A 170 6.95 4.00 7.31
CA ALA A 170 7.27 5.40 6.96
C ALA A 170 8.09 5.54 5.66
N ASP A 171 9.14 4.74 5.49
CA ASP A 171 9.98 4.75 4.30
C ASP A 171 9.25 4.23 3.06
N GLY A 172 8.60 3.06 3.15
CA GLY A 172 7.87 2.46 2.03
C GLY A 172 6.78 3.40 1.50
N THR A 173 6.03 4.03 2.40
CA THR A 173 4.94 4.93 2.04
C THR A 173 5.45 6.21 1.40
N THR A 174 6.48 6.85 1.98
CA THR A 174 7.08 8.09 1.43
C THR A 174 7.71 7.87 0.05
N GLN A 175 8.40 6.75 -0.14
CA GLN A 175 8.99 6.37 -1.42
C GLN A 175 7.92 6.02 -2.46
N GLY A 176 6.96 5.16 -2.10
CA GLY A 176 5.90 4.71 -3.01
C GLY A 176 5.00 5.85 -3.51
N ALA A 177 4.76 6.86 -2.66
CA ALA A 177 4.04 8.07 -2.99
C ALA A 177 4.93 9.16 -3.65
N GLN A 178 6.21 8.89 -3.89
CA GLN A 178 7.18 9.81 -4.52
C GLN A 178 7.23 11.19 -3.86
N VAL A 179 7.14 11.23 -2.52
CA VAL A 179 7.06 12.47 -1.74
C VAL A 179 8.26 13.38 -1.99
N GLN A 180 9.46 12.81 -2.09
CA GLN A 180 10.68 13.59 -2.31
C GLN A 180 10.66 14.33 -3.66
N GLN A 181 10.25 13.67 -4.74
CA GLN A 181 10.20 14.29 -6.05
C GLN A 181 9.16 15.42 -6.08
N ALA A 182 7.97 15.18 -5.54
CA ALA A 182 6.92 16.20 -5.48
C ALA A 182 7.31 17.40 -4.59
N LEU A 183 8.04 17.15 -3.49
CA LEU A 183 8.57 18.20 -2.62
C LEU A 183 9.61 19.06 -3.34
N ASP A 184 10.61 18.42 -3.97
CA ASP A 184 11.66 19.10 -4.75
C ASP A 184 11.00 19.99 -5.83
N ASP A 185 10.06 19.44 -6.62
CA ASP A 185 9.37 20.17 -7.69
C ASP A 185 8.55 21.36 -7.16
N ALA A 186 7.84 21.20 -6.04
CA ALA A 186 7.01 22.24 -5.47
C ALA A 186 7.84 23.39 -4.85
N VAL A 187 8.98 23.07 -4.23
CA VAL A 187 9.93 24.07 -3.71
C VAL A 187 10.60 24.81 -4.86
N ASP A 188 11.08 24.11 -5.88
CA ASP A 188 11.77 24.70 -7.04
C ASP A 188 10.84 25.62 -7.86
N ALA A 189 9.57 25.25 -7.99
CA ALA A 189 8.55 26.10 -8.63
C ALA A 189 8.17 27.33 -7.77
N GLY A 190 8.47 27.31 -6.47
CA GLY A 190 7.99 28.28 -5.49
C GLY A 190 6.49 28.18 -5.22
N ILE A 191 5.93 26.97 -5.33
CA ILE A 191 4.56 26.63 -4.93
C ILE A 191 4.46 26.57 -3.40
N ILE A 192 5.52 26.11 -2.74
CA ILE A 192 5.70 26.14 -1.28
C ILE A 192 7.07 26.75 -0.95
N PRO A 193 7.27 27.28 0.28
CA PRO A 193 8.59 27.72 0.70
C PRO A 193 9.52 26.52 0.98
N PRO A 194 10.82 26.74 1.26
CA PRO A 194 11.73 25.68 1.68
C PRO A 194 11.12 24.85 2.81
N THR A 195 11.01 23.54 2.60
CA THR A 195 10.24 22.64 3.45
C THR A 195 11.02 21.34 3.68
N ILE A 196 10.96 20.81 4.89
CA ILE A 196 11.45 19.48 5.27
C ILE A 196 10.26 18.56 5.50
N VAL A 197 10.34 17.30 5.06
CA VAL A 197 9.37 16.27 5.44
C VAL A 197 10.00 15.37 6.50
N VAL A 198 9.30 15.13 7.60
CA VAL A 198 9.64 14.11 8.61
C VAL A 198 8.60 13.01 8.58
N ALA A 199 9.02 11.75 8.56
CA ALA A 199 8.15 10.59 8.56
C ALA A 199 8.60 9.63 9.68
N PRO A 200 8.02 9.74 10.89
CA PRO A 200 8.28 8.78 11.95
C PRO A 200 7.56 7.45 11.66
N SER A 201 8.18 6.34 12.03
CA SER A 201 7.44 5.07 12.15
C SER A 201 6.51 5.14 13.36
N LEU A 202 5.33 4.53 13.22
CA LEU A 202 4.30 4.37 14.24
C LEU A 202 4.14 2.90 14.68
N SER A 203 4.91 1.98 14.08
CA SER A 203 4.82 0.54 14.32
C SER A 203 5.57 0.15 15.60
N VAL A 204 5.01 0.50 16.74
CA VAL A 204 5.58 0.22 18.08
C VAL A 204 5.60 -1.27 18.42
N ASP A 205 4.79 -2.07 17.71
CA ASP A 205 4.73 -3.52 17.75
C ASP A 205 4.19 -4.07 16.41
N GLU A 206 3.79 -5.34 16.39
CA GLU A 206 3.31 -6.04 15.19
C GLU A 206 1.81 -5.85 14.92
N GLU A 207 1.12 -5.10 15.78
CA GLU A 207 -0.30 -4.78 15.62
C GLU A 207 -0.47 -3.51 14.78
N ALA A 208 -1.70 -3.23 14.35
CA ALA A 208 -2.04 -1.94 13.76
C ALA A 208 -1.72 -0.81 14.72
N HIS A 209 -1.14 0.28 14.20
CA HIS A 209 -0.77 1.43 15.02
C HIS A 209 -2.01 2.22 15.48
N ASP A 210 -1.87 2.90 16.61
CA ASP A 210 -2.83 3.84 17.18
C ASP A 210 -2.37 5.29 16.94
N CYS A 211 -3.27 6.28 17.04
CA CYS A 211 -2.84 7.68 17.22
C CYS A 211 -2.86 8.16 18.68
N ALA A 212 -3.54 7.44 19.57
CA ALA A 212 -3.67 7.80 20.97
C ALA A 212 -2.64 7.09 21.84
N ASP A 213 -2.43 7.60 23.06
CA ASP A 213 -1.72 6.87 24.10
C ASP A 213 -2.72 5.88 24.74
N ILE A 214 -2.52 4.58 24.53
CA ILE A 214 -3.40 3.52 25.07
C ILE A 214 -2.70 2.83 26.24
N GLU A 215 -3.41 2.64 27.35
CA GLU A 215 -2.88 1.94 28.52
C GLU A 215 -2.39 0.53 28.14
N GLY A 216 -1.18 0.19 28.59
CA GLY A 216 -0.54 -1.09 28.26
C GLY A 216 0.22 -1.10 26.94
N ARG A 217 0.15 -0.01 26.14
CA ARG A 217 0.92 0.15 24.90
C ARG A 217 1.91 1.31 24.99
N PRO A 218 2.97 1.31 24.16
CA PRO A 218 3.83 2.47 24.00
C PRO A 218 3.01 3.71 23.57
N PRO A 219 3.26 4.89 24.13
CA PRO A 219 2.40 6.07 23.94
C PRO A 219 2.67 6.78 22.60
N VAL A 220 1.90 6.39 21.58
CA VAL A 220 2.07 6.85 20.19
C VAL A 220 1.70 8.33 19.99
N TYR A 221 0.68 8.85 20.68
CA TYR A 221 0.36 10.29 20.62
C TYR A 221 1.51 11.11 21.15
N THR A 222 2.07 10.74 22.30
CA THR A 222 3.22 11.43 22.88
C THR A 222 4.41 11.43 21.93
N TRP A 223 4.70 10.30 21.29
CA TRP A 223 5.77 10.16 20.30
C TRP A 223 5.59 11.08 19.09
N ALA A 224 4.47 10.94 18.37
CA ALA A 224 4.23 11.67 17.12
C ALA A 224 3.92 13.15 17.36
N ALA A 225 3.05 13.48 18.32
CA ALA A 225 2.57 14.84 18.50
C ALA A 225 3.57 15.77 19.20
N ARG A 226 4.50 15.23 20.00
CA ARG A 226 5.37 16.02 20.88
C ARG A 226 6.84 15.76 20.66
N GLU A 227 7.25 14.50 20.71
CA GLU A 227 8.67 14.15 20.74
C GLU A 227 9.33 14.29 19.37
N VAL A 228 8.69 13.81 18.31
CA VAL A 228 9.19 13.94 16.94
C VAL A 228 9.32 15.42 16.53
N PRO A 229 8.33 16.30 16.72
CA PRO A 229 8.49 17.74 16.46
C PRO A 229 9.59 18.40 17.29
N ALA A 230 9.79 17.99 18.55
CA ALA A 230 10.87 18.50 19.39
C ALA A 230 12.25 18.04 18.88
N MET A 231 12.37 16.77 18.50
CA MET A 231 13.58 16.18 17.93
C MET A 231 13.96 16.87 16.62
N ILE A 232 12.99 17.12 15.73
CA ILE A 232 13.25 17.81 14.46
C ILE A 232 13.71 19.25 14.68
N ARG A 233 13.05 20.01 15.56
CA ARG A 233 13.50 21.38 15.90
C ARG A 233 14.90 21.42 16.50
N HIS A 234 15.29 20.39 17.24
CA HIS A 234 16.63 20.31 17.83
C HIS A 234 17.71 20.00 16.77
N ASN A 235 17.47 19.04 15.88
CA ASN A 235 18.49 18.56 14.93
C ASN A 235 18.50 19.34 13.60
N PHE A 236 17.41 20.04 13.28
CA PHE A 236 17.27 20.94 12.14
C PHE A 236 16.91 22.35 12.67
N PRO A 237 17.89 23.07 13.24
CA PRO A 237 17.65 24.24 14.10
C PRO A 237 17.06 25.46 13.39
N ASN A 238 17.09 25.48 12.06
CA ASN A 238 16.46 26.49 11.22
C ASN A 238 15.05 26.10 10.75
N THR A 239 14.42 25.08 11.36
CA THR A 239 12.98 24.84 11.22
C THR A 239 12.18 25.87 12.02
N SER A 240 11.06 26.35 11.49
CA SER A 240 10.24 27.35 12.17
C SER A 240 9.63 26.80 13.46
N ALA A 241 9.41 27.63 14.47
CA ALA A 241 8.61 27.29 15.65
C ALA A 241 7.13 27.69 15.52
N ASN A 242 6.75 28.36 14.43
CA ASN A 242 5.39 28.82 14.19
C ASN A 242 4.53 27.68 13.63
N ARG A 243 3.39 27.38 14.27
CA ARG A 243 2.45 26.35 13.83
C ARG A 243 2.00 26.46 12.37
N ASP A 244 1.91 27.67 11.83
CA ASP A 244 1.49 27.88 10.43
C ASP A 244 2.55 27.36 9.42
N ALA A 245 3.78 27.13 9.88
CA ALA A 245 4.84 26.47 9.12
C ALA A 245 4.89 24.95 9.34
N TRP A 246 3.97 24.37 10.12
CA TRP A 246 3.89 22.95 10.41
C TRP A 246 2.57 22.36 9.92
N MET A 247 2.67 21.37 9.06
CA MET A 247 1.54 20.53 8.63
C MET A 247 1.77 19.10 9.11
N ILE A 248 0.72 18.43 9.58
CA ILE A 248 0.74 16.98 9.77
C ILE A 248 -0.17 16.32 8.73
N GLY A 249 0.37 15.42 7.94
CA GLY A 249 -0.33 14.68 6.90
C GLY A 249 -0.28 13.18 7.16
N GLY A 250 -1.11 12.41 6.47
CA GLY A 250 -0.93 10.98 6.45
C GLY A 250 -1.77 10.27 5.40
N PHE A 251 -1.55 8.96 5.29
CA PHE A 251 -2.26 8.07 4.37
C PHE A 251 -3.06 7.03 5.14
N SER A 252 -4.30 6.74 4.72
CA SER A 252 -5.14 5.69 5.33
C SER A 252 -5.23 5.83 6.85
N ALA A 253 -4.79 4.83 7.63
CA ALA A 253 -4.71 4.92 9.08
C ALA A 253 -3.92 6.15 9.58
N GLY A 254 -2.77 6.44 8.96
CA GLY A 254 -1.99 7.63 9.25
C GLY A 254 -2.73 8.94 8.93
N ALA A 255 -3.65 8.94 7.96
CA ALA A 255 -4.47 10.11 7.61
C ALA A 255 -5.49 10.44 8.70
N TYR A 256 -6.13 9.41 9.27
CA TYR A 256 -6.96 9.58 10.46
C TYR A 256 -6.13 10.10 11.63
N CYS A 257 -4.98 9.47 11.90
CA CYS A 257 -4.05 9.85 12.96
C CYS A 257 -3.55 11.30 12.83
N ALA A 258 -3.26 11.74 11.62
CA ALA A 258 -2.76 13.09 11.34
C ALA A 258 -3.79 14.16 11.70
N VAL A 259 -5.02 14.03 11.20
CA VAL A 259 -6.09 14.98 11.52
C VAL A 259 -6.42 14.91 13.01
N TRP A 260 -6.58 13.71 13.57
CA TRP A 260 -6.85 13.53 15.00
C TRP A 260 -5.80 14.23 15.88
N THR A 261 -4.52 14.03 15.57
CA THR A 261 -3.39 14.69 16.26
C THR A 261 -3.42 16.20 16.08
N ALA A 262 -3.60 16.70 14.85
CA ALA A 262 -3.69 18.14 14.60
C ALA A 262 -4.81 18.82 15.40
N LEU A 263 -5.95 18.13 15.58
CA LEU A 263 -7.06 18.66 16.35
C LEU A 263 -6.78 18.73 17.85
N ARG A 264 -5.87 17.89 18.37
CA ARG A 264 -5.49 17.84 19.80
C ARG A 264 -4.19 18.58 20.12
N THR A 265 -3.37 18.86 19.12
CA THR A 265 -2.10 19.60 19.23
C THR A 265 -2.09 20.83 18.30
N PRO A 266 -3.12 21.69 18.34
CA PRO A 266 -3.18 22.84 17.43
C PRO A 266 -2.01 23.80 17.63
N GLU A 267 -1.41 23.88 18.81
CA GLU A 267 -0.23 24.71 19.08
C GLU A 267 1.01 24.30 18.27
N THR A 268 1.09 23.05 17.80
CA THR A 268 2.18 22.55 16.95
C THR A 268 1.80 22.65 15.49
N TYR A 269 0.57 22.30 15.10
CA TYR A 269 0.17 22.18 13.70
C TYR A 269 -0.88 23.23 13.32
N GLY A 270 -0.59 24.03 12.28
CA GLY A 270 -1.51 24.99 11.68
C GLY A 270 -2.31 24.42 10.49
N ALA A 271 -1.85 23.30 9.95
CA ALA A 271 -2.52 22.58 8.88
C ALA A 271 -2.48 21.06 9.08
N ALA A 272 -3.44 20.37 8.48
CA ALA A 272 -3.46 18.91 8.40
C ALA A 272 -3.85 18.42 7.00
N ALA A 273 -3.38 17.24 6.60
CA ALA A 273 -3.75 16.59 5.36
C ALA A 273 -4.16 15.13 5.57
N SER A 274 -5.33 14.78 5.07
CA SER A 274 -5.87 13.42 5.10
C SER A 274 -5.93 12.87 3.68
N LEU A 275 -5.12 11.85 3.38
CA LEU A 275 -5.15 11.13 2.11
C LEU A 275 -5.77 9.75 2.33
N SER A 276 -6.99 9.56 1.84
CA SER A 276 -7.82 8.38 2.07
C SER A 276 -8.07 8.06 3.56
N GLY A 277 -8.16 9.08 4.42
CA GLY A 277 -8.52 8.88 5.82
C GLY A 277 -10.01 8.66 6.05
N TYR A 278 -10.34 7.91 7.08
CA TYR A 278 -11.71 7.58 7.49
C TYR A 278 -12.20 8.45 8.64
N ASP A 279 -13.52 8.56 8.84
CA ASP A 279 -14.10 9.44 9.87
C ASP A 279 -14.02 8.84 11.28
N THR A 280 -13.98 7.51 11.38
CA THR A 280 -13.92 6.76 12.65
C THR A 280 -12.80 5.73 12.59
N GLN A 281 -12.25 5.38 13.74
CA GLN A 281 -11.19 4.38 13.88
C GLN A 281 -11.63 3.03 13.34
N ILE A 282 -10.82 2.47 12.44
CA ILE A 282 -10.97 1.09 11.94
C ILE A 282 -9.69 0.26 12.13
N GLU A 283 -8.63 0.89 12.66
CA GLU A 283 -7.32 0.28 12.94
C GLU A 283 -6.88 0.64 14.36
N GLY A 284 -5.99 -0.18 14.92
CA GLY A 284 -5.42 0.02 16.25
C GLY A 284 -6.35 -0.38 17.41
N GLN A 285 -5.84 -0.33 18.63
CA GLN A 285 -6.61 -0.61 19.84
C GLN A 285 -7.65 0.46 20.18
N MET A 286 -7.59 1.64 19.54
CA MET A 286 -8.67 2.63 19.62
C MET A 286 -10.03 2.05 19.16
N THR A 287 -10.06 1.04 18.29
CA THR A 287 -11.31 0.37 17.87
C THR A 287 -12.04 -0.34 19.03
N ASN A 288 -11.32 -0.64 20.11
CA ASN A 288 -11.80 -1.48 21.22
C ASN A 288 -12.27 -0.66 22.43
N GLN A 289 -12.27 0.67 22.34
CA GLN A 289 -12.54 1.58 23.47
C GLN A 289 -14.04 1.85 23.73
N GLY A 290 -14.92 1.20 22.96
CA GLY A 290 -16.38 1.28 23.10
C GLY A 290 -17.04 2.41 22.32
N ASP A 291 -18.36 2.28 22.10
CA ASP A 291 -19.13 3.11 21.15
C ASP A 291 -19.04 4.61 21.43
N GLN A 292 -19.09 5.01 22.71
CA GLN A 292 -19.02 6.43 23.10
C GLN A 292 -17.66 7.03 22.73
N TYR A 293 -16.57 6.30 23.02
CA TYR A 293 -15.22 6.75 22.69
C TYR A 293 -15.05 6.90 21.18
N LEU A 294 -15.52 5.93 20.39
CA LEU A 294 -15.46 5.98 18.93
C LEU A 294 -16.26 7.17 18.39
N ALA A 295 -17.47 7.39 18.89
CA ALA A 295 -18.30 8.52 18.49
C ALA A 295 -17.63 9.88 18.78
N ASP A 296 -17.10 10.05 20.00
CA ASP A 296 -16.45 11.28 20.45
C ASP A 296 -15.15 11.58 19.67
N ASN A 297 -14.50 10.53 19.16
CA ASN A 297 -13.26 10.63 18.39
C ASN A 297 -13.45 10.49 16.87
N THR A 298 -14.67 10.59 16.37
CA THR A 298 -14.84 10.78 14.92
C THR A 298 -14.29 12.15 14.50
N LEU A 299 -13.58 12.23 13.37
CA LEU A 299 -12.91 13.48 12.96
C LEU A 299 -13.93 14.62 12.78
N SER A 300 -15.10 14.32 12.23
CA SER A 300 -16.18 15.28 12.09
C SER A 300 -16.75 15.74 13.44
N THR A 301 -16.92 14.84 14.43
CA THR A 301 -17.39 15.23 15.78
C THR A 301 -16.35 16.07 16.52
N MET A 302 -15.07 15.67 16.47
CA MET A 302 -13.99 16.45 17.06
C MET A 302 -13.92 17.86 16.47
N LEU A 303 -14.05 17.97 15.13
CA LEU A 303 -14.04 19.25 14.43
C LEU A 303 -15.28 20.11 14.76
N ALA A 304 -16.46 19.50 14.89
CA ALA A 304 -17.68 20.19 15.30
C ALA A 304 -17.63 20.72 16.75
N ASN A 305 -16.95 20.00 17.64
CA ASN A 305 -16.94 20.27 19.07
C ASN A 305 -15.77 21.15 19.53
N ARG A 306 -14.66 21.21 18.78
CA ARG A 306 -13.50 22.03 19.15
C ARG A 306 -13.73 23.53 19.04
N THR A 307 -12.90 24.31 19.73
CA THR A 307 -12.78 25.75 19.49
C THR A 307 -11.96 25.99 18.22
N PRO A 308 -12.51 26.67 17.19
CA PRO A 308 -11.76 26.99 15.99
C PRO A 308 -10.62 27.98 16.26
N ASP A 309 -9.46 27.73 15.65
CA ASP A 309 -8.25 28.57 15.80
C ASP A 309 -7.59 28.92 14.45
N GLY A 310 -8.28 28.62 13.35
CA GLY A 310 -7.79 28.82 11.99
C GLY A 310 -7.10 27.59 11.41
N MET A 311 -7.31 26.40 11.96
CA MET A 311 -6.81 25.12 11.43
C MET A 311 -7.27 24.95 9.97
N ARG A 312 -6.33 24.57 9.10
CA ARG A 312 -6.63 24.25 7.69
C ARG A 312 -6.50 22.75 7.47
N ILE A 313 -7.52 22.11 6.88
CA ILE A 313 -7.51 20.68 6.62
C ILE A 313 -7.70 20.43 5.12
N TYR A 314 -6.81 19.65 4.52
CA TYR A 314 -6.97 19.10 3.18
C TYR A 314 -7.47 17.67 3.30
N ALA A 315 -8.62 17.37 2.69
CA ALA A 315 -9.28 16.08 2.80
C ALA A 315 -9.44 15.46 1.41
N MET A 316 -8.54 14.55 1.07
CA MET A 316 -8.46 13.91 -0.24
C MET A 316 -8.80 12.43 -0.14
N ALA A 317 -9.69 11.95 -1.01
CA ALA A 317 -9.99 10.53 -1.18
C ALA A 317 -10.79 10.33 -2.46
N ALA A 318 -10.64 9.19 -3.13
CA ALA A 318 -11.49 8.89 -4.28
C ALA A 318 -12.95 8.65 -3.88
N GLY A 319 -13.88 9.02 -4.75
CA GLY A 319 -15.33 8.78 -4.57
C GLY A 319 -15.70 7.30 -4.51
N ASP A 320 -14.87 6.42 -5.07
CA ASP A 320 -14.96 4.97 -5.02
C ASP A 320 -14.01 4.33 -3.98
N ASP A 321 -13.46 5.11 -3.06
CA ASP A 321 -12.68 4.61 -1.94
C ASP A 321 -13.59 3.86 -0.95
N VAL A 322 -13.41 2.53 -0.89
CA VAL A 322 -14.30 1.63 -0.16
C VAL A 322 -14.21 1.76 1.36
N VAL A 323 -13.14 2.37 1.89
CA VAL A 323 -13.03 2.63 3.34
C VAL A 323 -13.81 3.88 3.77
N GLY A 324 -14.41 4.59 2.80
CA GLY A 324 -15.28 5.73 3.06
C GLY A 324 -14.57 7.08 3.12
N GLY A 325 -13.36 7.20 2.55
CA GLY A 325 -12.58 8.43 2.61
C GLY A 325 -13.30 9.67 2.04
N ALA A 326 -14.01 9.50 0.92
CA ALA A 326 -14.79 10.60 0.33
C ALA A 326 -15.94 11.07 1.24
N TYR A 327 -16.59 10.13 1.96
CA TYR A 327 -17.61 10.46 2.95
C TYR A 327 -17.01 11.17 4.16
N THR A 328 -15.80 10.81 4.59
CA THR A 328 -15.05 11.52 5.63
C THR A 328 -14.79 12.97 5.25
N ALA A 329 -14.29 13.21 4.03
CA ALA A 329 -14.05 14.55 3.53
C ALA A 329 -15.31 15.42 3.55
N LEU A 330 -16.45 14.86 3.11
CA LEU A 330 -17.75 15.54 3.19
C LEU A 330 -18.20 15.83 4.63
N LYS A 331 -18.10 14.84 5.53
CA LYS A 331 -18.51 15.02 6.93
C LYS A 331 -17.68 16.08 7.64
N MET A 332 -16.36 16.07 7.45
CA MET A 332 -15.49 17.12 8.00
C MET A 332 -15.84 18.49 7.41
N ALA A 333 -16.04 18.58 6.10
CA ALA A 333 -16.43 19.84 5.44
C ALA A 333 -17.80 20.36 5.92
N ALA A 334 -18.74 19.47 6.27
CA ALA A 334 -20.03 19.85 6.85
C ALA A 334 -19.94 20.25 8.34
N ALA A 335 -18.98 19.67 9.07
CA ALA A 335 -18.80 19.89 10.51
C ALA A 335 -17.96 21.13 10.86
N VAL A 336 -17.07 21.55 9.95
CA VAL A 336 -16.11 22.63 10.22
C VAL A 336 -16.78 23.97 10.50
N ARG A 337 -16.23 24.72 11.45
CA ARG A 337 -16.68 26.08 11.82
C ARG A 337 -15.57 27.11 11.58
N PRO A 338 -15.87 28.28 10.98
CA PRO A 338 -14.87 29.33 10.82
C PRO A 338 -14.26 29.77 12.17
N PRO A 339 -12.98 30.22 12.18
CA PRO A 339 -12.07 30.35 11.04
C PRO A 339 -11.37 29.05 10.59
N ASP A 340 -11.69 27.88 11.15
CA ASP A 340 -11.17 26.61 10.62
C ASP A 340 -11.75 26.35 9.23
N THR A 341 -11.02 25.62 8.39
CA THR A 341 -11.43 25.30 7.02
C THR A 341 -11.10 23.86 6.64
N VAL A 342 -11.98 23.24 5.86
CA VAL A 342 -11.73 21.94 5.21
C VAL A 342 -11.85 22.15 3.71
N THR A 343 -10.81 21.80 2.96
CA THR A 343 -10.82 21.74 1.49
C THR A 343 -10.92 20.28 1.07
N THR A 344 -11.95 19.96 0.30
CA THR A 344 -12.15 18.60 -0.21
C THR A 344 -11.49 18.44 -1.58
N ASP A 345 -10.89 17.27 -1.79
CA ASP A 345 -10.36 16.83 -3.09
C ASP A 345 -10.79 15.39 -3.34
N VAL A 346 -11.91 15.23 -4.05
CA VAL A 346 -12.57 13.94 -4.22
C VAL A 346 -12.73 13.63 -5.69
N PRO A 347 -11.66 13.12 -6.35
CA PRO A 347 -11.79 12.61 -7.71
C PRO A 347 -12.79 11.45 -7.73
N PRO A 348 -13.51 11.22 -8.84
CA PRO A 348 -14.58 10.23 -8.89
C PRO A 348 -14.06 8.80 -8.71
N THR A 349 -12.81 8.52 -9.13
CA THR A 349 -12.21 7.19 -9.10
C THR A 349 -10.76 7.24 -8.69
N GLY A 350 -10.30 6.19 -8.02
CA GLY A 350 -8.91 6.00 -7.63
C GLY A 350 -8.71 4.87 -6.62
N GLY A 351 -9.79 4.49 -5.93
CA GLY A 351 -9.78 3.48 -4.88
C GLY A 351 -8.98 3.91 -3.65
N HIS A 352 -8.60 2.93 -2.84
CA HIS A 352 -7.76 3.10 -1.66
C HIS A 352 -6.31 2.71 -1.97
N ALA A 353 -5.64 3.43 -2.88
CA ALA A 353 -4.39 2.95 -3.48
C ALA A 353 -3.30 4.00 -3.67
N GLY A 354 -2.06 3.52 -3.69
CA GLY A 354 -0.84 4.30 -3.91
C GLY A 354 -0.84 5.23 -5.13
N PRO A 355 -1.29 4.78 -6.33
CA PRO A 355 -1.34 5.66 -7.49
C PRO A 355 -2.16 6.94 -7.26
N LEU A 356 -3.31 6.84 -6.61
CA LEU A 356 -4.13 7.99 -6.23
C LEU A 356 -3.34 8.92 -5.30
N TRP A 357 -2.73 8.35 -4.26
CA TRP A 357 -1.97 9.16 -3.30
C TRP A 357 -0.81 9.91 -3.95
N ARG A 358 -0.07 9.25 -4.85
CA ARG A 358 1.03 9.86 -5.60
C ARG A 358 0.55 11.01 -6.49
N GLU A 359 -0.56 10.82 -7.18
CA GLU A 359 -1.18 11.87 -8.01
C GLU A 359 -1.57 13.11 -7.20
N HIS A 360 -1.93 12.92 -5.92
CA HIS A 360 -2.45 13.99 -5.05
C HIS A 360 -1.45 14.52 -3.99
N ILE A 361 -0.19 14.06 -3.96
CA ILE A 361 0.84 14.78 -3.18
C ILE A 361 1.08 16.19 -3.75
N PRO A 362 1.26 16.39 -5.07
CA PRO A 362 1.40 17.73 -5.64
C PRO A 362 0.20 18.65 -5.34
N THR A 363 -1.02 18.11 -5.35
CA THR A 363 -2.25 18.88 -5.06
C THR A 363 -2.31 19.30 -3.59
N MET A 364 -1.92 18.41 -2.66
CA MET A 364 -1.76 18.73 -1.24
C MET A 364 -0.75 19.86 -1.02
N LEU A 365 0.43 19.78 -1.65
CA LEU A 365 1.47 20.80 -1.52
C LEU A 365 1.01 22.15 -2.10
N ALA A 366 0.38 22.13 -3.28
CA ALA A 366 -0.19 23.33 -3.89
C ALA A 366 -1.31 23.93 -3.04
N TRP A 367 -2.17 23.12 -2.43
CA TRP A 367 -3.17 23.60 -1.48
C TRP A 367 -2.54 24.25 -0.24
N TRP A 368 -1.49 23.66 0.32
CA TRP A 368 -0.87 24.23 1.52
C TRP A 368 -0.27 25.60 1.22
N GLY A 369 0.45 25.70 0.09
CA GLY A 369 1.04 26.92 -0.44
C GLY A 369 0.05 27.94 -1.01
N SER A 370 -1.22 27.58 -1.22
CA SER A 370 -2.28 28.47 -1.76
C SER A 370 -2.71 29.61 -0.83
N SER A 371 -2.07 29.70 0.34
CA SER A 371 -2.20 30.79 1.31
C SER A 371 -0.80 31.19 1.75
N ASP A 372 -0.57 32.50 1.92
CA ASP A 372 0.74 32.99 2.34
C ASP A 372 1.06 32.70 3.82
N ARG A 373 0.21 31.98 4.55
CA ARG A 373 0.46 31.62 5.96
C ARG A 373 1.79 30.90 6.17
N VAL A 374 2.06 29.84 5.39
CA VAL A 374 3.30 29.08 5.50
C VAL A 374 4.51 29.94 5.10
N ALA A 375 4.40 30.71 4.02
CA ALA A 375 5.46 31.61 3.55
C ALA A 375 5.78 32.70 4.58
N ASN A 376 4.75 33.33 5.16
CA ASN A 376 4.90 34.34 6.21
C ASN A 376 5.51 33.74 7.49
N ALA A 377 5.11 32.52 7.86
CA ALA A 377 5.60 31.81 9.04
C ALA A 377 7.09 31.41 8.97
N VAL A 378 7.67 31.40 7.77
CA VAL A 378 9.10 31.14 7.54
C VAL A 378 9.85 32.35 6.95
N GLY A 379 9.19 33.50 6.79
CA GLY A 379 9.80 34.71 6.22
C GLY A 379 10.23 34.57 4.75
N ALA A 380 9.58 33.70 3.98
CA ALA A 380 9.83 33.50 2.56
C ALA A 380 8.98 34.42 1.68
N ALA A 381 9.25 34.42 0.37
CA ALA A 381 8.42 35.12 -0.60
C ALA A 381 6.99 34.52 -0.63
N PRO A 382 5.95 35.35 -0.87
CA PRO A 382 4.57 34.88 -0.99
C PRO A 382 4.43 33.74 -2.02
N THR A 383 3.70 32.69 -1.65
CA THR A 383 3.49 31.49 -2.48
C THR A 383 2.08 31.41 -3.05
N ALA A 384 1.10 32.09 -2.45
CA ALA A 384 -0.32 31.89 -2.73
C ALA A 384 -0.65 32.02 -4.22
N GLN A 385 -0.19 33.08 -4.87
CA GLN A 385 -0.47 33.31 -6.29
C GLN A 385 0.10 32.22 -7.18
N LYS A 386 1.35 31.80 -6.94
CA LYS A 386 2.01 30.74 -7.72
C LYS A 386 1.32 29.40 -7.52
N ALA A 387 1.03 29.05 -6.27
CA ALA A 387 0.37 27.81 -5.92
C ALA A 387 -1.03 27.73 -6.55
N GLN A 388 -1.84 28.79 -6.44
CA GLN A 388 -3.18 28.87 -7.04
C GLN A 388 -3.18 28.81 -8.57
N ALA A 389 -2.08 29.26 -9.21
CA ALA A 389 -1.92 29.20 -10.67
C ALA A 389 -1.36 27.87 -11.18
N SER A 390 -0.97 26.95 -10.29
CA SER A 390 -0.40 25.65 -10.67
C SER A 390 -1.46 24.68 -11.20
N GLU A 391 -1.04 23.78 -12.10
CA GLU A 391 -1.90 22.69 -12.58
C GLU A 391 -2.39 21.79 -11.44
N ALA A 392 -1.52 21.54 -10.45
CA ALA A 392 -1.85 20.74 -9.27
C ALA A 392 -2.94 21.38 -8.40
N TYR A 393 -2.99 22.70 -8.27
CA TYR A 393 -4.10 23.35 -7.57
C TYR A 393 -5.39 23.30 -8.37
N ALA A 394 -5.30 23.46 -9.69
CA ALA A 394 -6.44 23.39 -10.59
C ALA A 394 -7.08 21.99 -10.69
N SER A 395 -6.33 20.93 -10.36
CA SER A 395 -6.82 19.54 -10.36
C SER A 395 -7.55 19.13 -9.08
N ILE A 396 -7.60 19.99 -8.05
CA ILE A 396 -8.38 19.74 -6.83
C ILE A 396 -9.86 19.63 -7.19
N VAL A 397 -10.51 18.52 -6.81
CA VAL A 397 -11.91 18.24 -7.10
C VAL A 397 -12.78 18.49 -5.86
N PRO A 398 -13.36 19.69 -5.69
CA PRO A 398 -14.24 19.95 -4.54
C PRO A 398 -15.52 19.12 -4.66
N VAL A 399 -16.01 18.62 -3.52
CA VAL A 399 -17.24 17.82 -3.47
C VAL A 399 -18.25 18.37 -2.49
N THR A 400 -19.52 18.29 -2.87
CA THR A 400 -20.70 18.57 -2.02
C THR A 400 -21.61 17.35 -1.87
N THR A 401 -21.48 16.35 -2.75
CA THR A 401 -22.19 15.06 -2.70
C THR A 401 -21.30 13.94 -3.22
N VAL A 402 -21.27 12.79 -2.54
CA VAL A 402 -20.53 11.60 -2.97
C VAL A 402 -21.51 10.56 -3.49
N THR A 403 -21.38 10.22 -4.77
CA THR A 403 -22.04 9.06 -5.38
C THR A 403 -21.03 7.95 -5.52
N HIS A 404 -21.19 6.88 -4.74
CA HIS A 404 -20.36 5.70 -4.87
C HIS A 404 -20.72 4.97 -6.18
N THR A 405 -19.78 4.93 -7.14
CA THR A 405 -19.96 4.22 -8.40
C THR A 405 -18.92 3.12 -8.56
N GLU A 406 -19.32 1.87 -8.41
CA GLU A 406 -18.43 0.73 -8.67
C GLU A 406 -18.55 0.30 -10.14
N SER A 407 -17.41 0.15 -10.81
CA SER A 407 -17.38 -0.52 -12.11
C SER A 407 -17.58 -2.02 -11.90
N SER A 408 -18.66 -2.56 -12.45
CA SER A 408 -18.93 -4.01 -12.44
C SER A 408 -17.85 -4.84 -13.15
N THR A 409 -17.05 -4.19 -14.00
CA THR A 409 -15.93 -4.76 -14.77
C THR A 409 -14.55 -4.31 -14.27
N GLY A 410 -14.49 -3.52 -13.20
CA GLY A 410 -13.23 -3.16 -12.54
C GLY A 410 -12.61 -4.36 -11.81
N PRO A 411 -11.40 -4.22 -11.26
CA PRO A 411 -10.77 -5.25 -10.43
C PRO A 411 -11.59 -5.62 -9.18
N ASN A 412 -12.44 -4.73 -8.66
CA ASN A 412 -13.41 -5.04 -7.59
C ASN A 412 -14.80 -5.47 -8.10
N GLY A 413 -14.96 -5.58 -9.42
CA GLY A 413 -16.25 -5.82 -10.05
C GLY A 413 -16.72 -7.27 -9.99
N ARG A 414 -18.02 -7.47 -9.70
CA ARG A 414 -18.64 -8.80 -9.64
C ARG A 414 -18.58 -9.54 -10.99
N VAL A 415 -18.59 -8.83 -12.12
CA VAL A 415 -18.48 -9.44 -13.45
C VAL A 415 -17.06 -9.96 -13.67
N THR A 416 -16.04 -9.18 -13.29
CA THR A 416 -14.64 -9.60 -13.31
C THR A 416 -14.43 -10.87 -12.51
N LEU A 417 -14.93 -10.91 -11.27
CA LEU A 417 -14.83 -12.08 -10.39
C LEU A 417 -15.46 -13.31 -11.05
N ALA A 418 -16.68 -13.19 -11.58
CA ALA A 418 -17.39 -14.29 -12.22
C ALA A 418 -16.66 -14.80 -13.47
N LEU A 419 -16.15 -13.90 -14.31
CA LEU A 419 -15.38 -14.24 -15.50
C LEU A 419 -14.07 -14.95 -15.16
N LEU A 420 -13.30 -14.43 -14.20
CA LEU A 420 -12.03 -15.06 -13.78
C LEU A 420 -12.25 -16.40 -13.10
N ALA A 421 -13.33 -16.56 -12.32
CA ALA A 421 -13.71 -17.84 -11.73
C ALA A 421 -14.05 -18.87 -12.83
N LEU A 422 -14.86 -18.48 -13.81
CA LEU A 422 -15.22 -19.34 -14.94
C LEU A 422 -13.99 -19.73 -15.77
N LEU A 423 -13.14 -18.76 -16.14
CA LEU A 423 -11.91 -19.02 -16.89
C LEU A 423 -10.94 -19.92 -16.11
N SER A 424 -10.79 -19.70 -14.80
CA SER A 424 -9.98 -20.56 -13.92
C SER A 424 -10.46 -22.00 -13.96
N VAL A 425 -11.76 -22.23 -13.80
CA VAL A 425 -12.35 -23.58 -13.88
C VAL A 425 -12.11 -24.21 -15.25
N ILE A 426 -12.37 -23.47 -16.33
CA ILE A 426 -12.19 -23.97 -17.70
C ILE A 426 -10.73 -24.36 -17.95
N PHE A 427 -9.78 -23.47 -17.68
CA PHE A 427 -8.37 -23.74 -17.97
C PHE A 427 -7.77 -24.81 -17.05
N VAL A 428 -8.16 -24.85 -15.77
CA VAL A 428 -7.78 -25.94 -14.87
C VAL A 428 -8.34 -27.26 -15.37
N LEU A 429 -9.60 -27.33 -15.81
CA LEU A 429 -10.16 -28.55 -16.41
C LEU A 429 -9.44 -28.95 -17.70
N ILE A 430 -9.04 -27.99 -18.54
CA ILE A 430 -8.26 -28.26 -19.75
C ILE A 430 -6.91 -28.88 -19.40
N ALA A 431 -6.15 -28.23 -18.52
CA ALA A 431 -4.86 -28.71 -18.04
C ALA A 431 -4.98 -30.07 -17.31
N TRP A 432 -6.01 -30.21 -16.46
CA TRP A 432 -6.27 -31.39 -15.65
C TRP A 432 -6.92 -32.55 -16.41
N ARG A 433 -7.63 -32.37 -17.52
CA ARG A 433 -8.30 -33.50 -18.18
C ARG A 433 -7.69 -33.85 -19.53
N TYR A 434 -7.21 -32.86 -20.26
CA TYR A 434 -6.82 -33.04 -21.66
C TYR A 434 -5.32 -32.83 -21.90
N ALA A 435 -4.68 -31.85 -21.26
CA ALA A 435 -3.28 -31.53 -21.57
C ALA A 435 -2.31 -32.71 -21.36
N ALA A 436 -2.57 -33.59 -20.38
CA ALA A 436 -1.76 -34.80 -20.16
C ALA A 436 -1.82 -35.82 -21.29
N THR A 437 -2.87 -35.79 -22.13
CA THR A 437 -3.03 -36.72 -23.26
C THR A 437 -2.47 -36.16 -24.58
N TRP A 438 -1.99 -34.92 -24.60
CA TRP A 438 -1.37 -34.31 -25.78
C TRP A 438 0.08 -34.77 -25.93
N ARG A 439 0.29 -35.83 -26.72
CA ARG A 439 1.60 -36.44 -26.99
C ARG A 439 1.63 -37.03 -28.40
N VAL A 440 2.83 -37.19 -28.94
CA VAL A 440 3.07 -38.02 -30.14
C VAL A 440 3.38 -39.44 -29.65
N VAL A 441 2.61 -40.44 -30.10
CA VAL A 441 2.86 -41.86 -29.79
C VAL A 441 4.06 -42.34 -30.60
N ALA A 442 5.03 -42.96 -29.94
CA ALA A 442 6.38 -43.15 -30.49
C ALA A 442 6.54 -44.36 -31.41
N ASP A 443 5.83 -45.48 -31.21
CA ASP A 443 6.01 -46.67 -32.06
C ASP A 443 4.91 -47.72 -31.86
N ALA A 444 4.73 -48.59 -32.86
CA ALA A 444 3.79 -49.72 -32.89
C ALA A 444 3.97 -50.75 -31.75
N ARG A 445 5.03 -50.65 -30.92
CA ARG A 445 5.22 -51.51 -29.73
C ARG A 445 4.45 -51.03 -28.50
N ASP A 446 4.07 -49.75 -28.44
CA ASP A 446 3.13 -49.22 -27.42
C ASP A 446 1.67 -49.58 -27.76
N GLU A 447 1.38 -50.03 -29.00
CA GLU A 447 0.04 -50.49 -29.40
C GLU A 447 -0.38 -51.83 -28.77
N ALA A 448 0.57 -52.64 -28.33
CA ALA A 448 0.29 -53.97 -27.80
C ALA A 448 -0.29 -53.97 -26.37
N THR A 449 -0.09 -52.88 -25.61
CA THR A 449 -0.58 -52.77 -24.22
C THR A 449 -1.84 -51.91 -24.05
N ASP A 450 -2.26 -51.18 -25.09
CA ASP A 450 -3.45 -50.34 -25.06
C ASP A 450 -4.52 -50.91 -26.02
N SER A 451 -4.95 -52.15 -25.77
CA SER A 451 -6.00 -52.85 -26.54
C SER A 451 -7.41 -52.33 -26.23
N THR A 452 -7.58 -51.02 -26.11
CA THR A 452 -8.91 -50.40 -26.11
C THR A 452 -9.22 -49.89 -27.51
N SER A 453 -10.39 -50.30 -28.01
CA SER A 453 -10.98 -49.99 -29.33
C SER A 453 -10.42 -48.73 -30.03
N ARG A 454 -10.09 -48.83 -31.33
CA ARG A 454 -9.69 -47.68 -32.18
C ARG A 454 -10.69 -46.50 -32.13
N PHE A 455 -11.94 -46.75 -31.73
CA PHE A 455 -12.97 -45.74 -31.54
C PHE A 455 -12.82 -44.89 -30.28
N CYS A 456 -12.01 -45.30 -29.30
CA CYS A 456 -11.78 -44.62 -28.03
C CYS A 456 -10.43 -43.89 -27.93
N ARG A 457 -9.69 -43.73 -29.04
CA ARG A 457 -8.48 -42.89 -29.05
C ARG A 457 -8.87 -41.42 -28.87
N PRO A 458 -8.27 -40.66 -27.91
CA PRO A 458 -8.52 -39.23 -27.78
C PRO A 458 -8.25 -38.51 -29.11
N ALA A 459 -9.18 -37.64 -29.55
CA ALA A 459 -9.06 -36.93 -30.82
C ALA A 459 -7.73 -36.15 -30.97
N SER A 460 -7.15 -35.70 -29.85
CA SER A 460 -5.86 -35.01 -29.81
C SER A 460 -4.67 -35.83 -30.31
N GLU A 461 -4.67 -37.16 -30.11
CA GLU A 461 -3.58 -38.02 -30.58
C GLU A 461 -3.55 -38.09 -32.11
N ARG A 462 -4.70 -37.91 -32.78
CA ARG A 462 -4.80 -37.90 -34.26
C ARG A 462 -4.28 -36.60 -34.87
N VAL A 463 -4.48 -35.47 -34.19
CA VAL A 463 -4.07 -34.14 -34.68
C VAL A 463 -2.55 -34.00 -34.69
N PHE A 464 -1.87 -34.37 -33.60
CA PHE A 464 -0.41 -34.28 -33.54
C PHE A 464 0.31 -35.37 -34.34
N ALA A 465 -0.33 -36.53 -34.56
CA ALA A 465 0.21 -37.61 -35.39
C ALA A 465 0.22 -37.29 -36.89
N ALA A 466 -0.56 -36.30 -37.34
CA ALA A 466 -0.55 -35.82 -38.73
C ALA A 466 0.68 -34.93 -39.05
N ILE A 467 1.45 -34.53 -38.04
CA ILE A 467 2.61 -33.64 -38.16
C ILE A 467 3.90 -34.48 -38.09
N PRO A 468 4.96 -34.16 -38.87
CA PRO A 468 6.25 -34.84 -38.74
C PRO A 468 6.76 -34.83 -37.30
N ARG A 469 7.30 -35.97 -36.83
CA ARG A 469 7.61 -36.26 -35.42
C ARG A 469 8.26 -35.13 -34.61
N PRO A 470 9.35 -34.46 -35.05
CA PRO A 470 9.96 -33.40 -34.25
C PRO A 470 9.02 -32.21 -34.06
N TRP A 471 8.27 -31.86 -35.10
CA TRP A 471 7.30 -30.75 -35.10
C TRP A 471 6.02 -31.12 -34.34
N GLY A 472 5.54 -32.35 -34.44
CA GLY A 472 4.37 -32.82 -33.67
C GLY A 472 4.64 -32.89 -32.17
N ALA A 473 5.84 -33.32 -31.76
CA ALA A 473 6.24 -33.35 -30.36
C ALA A 473 6.40 -31.94 -29.79
N LEU A 474 6.98 -31.03 -30.57
CA LEU A 474 7.10 -29.62 -30.21
C LEU A 474 5.72 -28.95 -30.09
N ALA A 475 4.82 -29.19 -31.05
CA ALA A 475 3.46 -28.67 -31.01
C ALA A 475 2.67 -29.18 -29.79
N ALA A 476 2.78 -30.47 -29.47
CA ALA A 476 2.14 -31.05 -28.30
C ALA A 476 2.72 -30.50 -26.98
N TYR A 477 4.02 -30.22 -26.93
CA TYR A 477 4.66 -29.55 -25.79
C TYR A 477 4.18 -28.10 -25.65
N GLY A 478 4.19 -27.33 -26.75
CA GLY A 478 3.71 -25.96 -26.78
C GLY A 478 2.25 -25.85 -26.34
N ALA A 479 1.38 -26.74 -26.82
CA ALA A 479 -0.02 -26.78 -26.39
C ALA A 479 -0.17 -26.99 -24.87
N ARG A 480 0.59 -27.93 -24.29
CA ARG A 480 0.60 -28.17 -22.83
C ARG A 480 1.08 -26.95 -22.06
N LEU A 481 2.16 -26.32 -22.54
CA LEU A 481 2.71 -25.12 -21.93
C LEU A 481 1.68 -23.98 -21.93
N VAL A 482 1.00 -23.76 -23.06
CA VAL A 482 -0.08 -22.77 -23.18
C VAL A 482 -1.22 -23.09 -22.20
N ALA A 483 -1.69 -24.32 -22.14
CA ALA A 483 -2.78 -24.70 -21.22
C ALA A 483 -2.40 -24.50 -19.74
N LEU A 484 -1.18 -24.87 -19.34
CA LEU A 484 -0.69 -24.65 -17.98
C LEU A 484 -0.51 -23.16 -17.68
N THR A 485 -0.01 -22.39 -18.64
CA THR A 485 0.17 -20.94 -18.51
C THR A 485 -1.18 -20.25 -18.33
N LEU A 486 -2.17 -20.55 -19.18
CA LEU A 486 -3.52 -19.99 -19.07
C LEU A 486 -4.18 -20.35 -17.74
N ALA A 487 -4.03 -21.60 -17.26
CA ALA A 487 -4.53 -22.00 -15.95
C ALA A 487 -3.85 -21.23 -14.81
N ALA A 488 -2.52 -21.13 -14.85
CA ALA A 488 -1.74 -20.42 -13.83
C ALA A 488 -2.10 -18.94 -13.76
N PHE A 489 -2.14 -18.24 -14.90
CA PHE A 489 -2.48 -16.82 -14.95
C PHE A 489 -3.94 -16.56 -14.58
N ALA A 490 -4.90 -17.34 -15.09
CA ALA A 490 -6.31 -17.14 -14.72
C ALA A 490 -6.55 -17.32 -13.22
N CYS A 491 -5.97 -18.37 -12.62
CA CYS A 491 -6.07 -18.61 -11.19
C CYS A 491 -5.31 -17.56 -10.37
N ALA A 492 -4.12 -17.13 -10.80
CA ALA A 492 -3.37 -16.09 -10.13
C ALA A 492 -4.10 -14.74 -10.18
N SER A 493 -4.68 -14.38 -11.32
CA SER A 493 -5.52 -13.19 -11.45
C SER A 493 -6.78 -13.27 -10.58
N LEU A 494 -7.42 -14.44 -10.49
CA LEU A 494 -8.55 -14.66 -9.58
C LEU A 494 -8.13 -14.46 -8.11
N ILE A 495 -6.99 -15.03 -7.70
CA ILE A 495 -6.43 -14.82 -6.35
C ILE A 495 -6.19 -13.34 -6.11
N GLY A 496 -5.58 -12.64 -7.06
CA GLY A 496 -5.31 -11.20 -6.98
C GLY A 496 -6.59 -10.37 -6.85
N VAL A 497 -7.62 -10.65 -7.66
CA VAL A 497 -8.93 -9.98 -7.58
C VAL A 497 -9.63 -10.27 -6.25
N CYS A 498 -9.63 -11.51 -5.77
CA CYS A 498 -10.19 -11.82 -4.46
C CYS A 498 -9.46 -11.08 -3.33
N GLY A 499 -8.12 -11.02 -3.38
CA GLY A 499 -7.33 -10.25 -2.42
C GLY A 499 -7.62 -8.74 -2.48
N ASN A 500 -7.73 -8.19 -3.69
CA ASN A 500 -8.07 -6.79 -3.91
C ASN A 500 -9.49 -6.44 -3.40
N MET A 501 -10.47 -7.31 -3.62
CA MET A 501 -11.83 -7.13 -3.12
C MET A 501 -11.90 -7.20 -1.59
N ALA A 502 -11.05 -8.01 -0.96
CA ALA A 502 -10.98 -8.09 0.50
C ALA A 502 -10.34 -6.84 1.11
N GLY A 503 -9.30 -6.28 0.47
CA GLY A 503 -8.58 -5.11 0.97
C GLY A 503 -9.07 -3.76 0.45
N GLY A 504 -9.84 -3.72 -0.62
CA GLY A 504 -10.44 -2.49 -1.13
C GLY A 504 -9.54 -1.56 -1.96
N PHE A 505 -8.35 -2.01 -2.34
CA PHE A 505 -7.30 -1.13 -2.85
C PHE A 505 -7.62 -0.53 -4.23
N TYR A 506 -7.73 -1.37 -5.27
CA TYR A 506 -7.86 -0.91 -6.66
C TYR A 506 -9.31 -1.00 -7.15
N THR A 507 -9.83 0.06 -7.76
CA THR A 507 -11.18 0.09 -8.35
C THR A 507 -11.17 0.15 -9.88
N THR A 508 -10.02 0.47 -10.49
CA THR A 508 -9.84 0.54 -11.95
C THR A 508 -8.67 -0.31 -12.41
N TRP A 509 -8.72 -0.81 -13.65
CA TRP A 509 -7.57 -1.54 -14.23
C TRP A 509 -6.39 -0.61 -14.55
N SER A 510 -6.65 0.69 -14.73
CA SER A 510 -5.60 1.68 -14.96
C SER A 510 -4.69 1.81 -13.75
N SER A 511 -5.26 1.88 -12.53
CA SER A 511 -4.45 1.95 -11.31
C SER A 511 -3.65 0.67 -11.06
N VAL A 512 -4.22 -0.50 -11.37
CA VAL A 512 -3.46 -1.78 -11.37
C VAL A 512 -2.29 -1.73 -12.37
N GLY A 513 -2.53 -1.23 -13.58
CA GLY A 513 -1.50 -1.09 -14.61
C GLY A 513 -0.38 -0.15 -14.20
N GLN A 514 -0.71 0.99 -13.59
CA GLN A 514 0.26 1.96 -13.10
C GLN A 514 1.14 1.37 -12.00
N THR A 515 0.55 0.71 -11.01
CA THR A 515 1.29 -0.03 -9.97
C THR A 515 2.30 -1.01 -10.57
N ILE A 516 1.91 -1.74 -11.63
CA ILE A 516 2.82 -2.68 -12.30
C ILE A 516 4.00 -1.95 -12.94
N VAL A 517 3.73 -0.86 -13.66
CA VAL A 517 4.77 -0.06 -14.33
C VAL A 517 5.75 0.50 -13.30
N ASP A 518 5.26 1.12 -12.24
CA ASP A 518 6.10 1.74 -11.21
C ASP A 518 7.01 0.73 -10.52
N SER A 519 6.49 -0.47 -10.28
CA SER A 519 7.22 -1.52 -9.55
C SER A 519 8.34 -2.17 -10.37
N LEU A 520 8.29 -2.02 -11.70
CA LEU A 520 9.31 -2.53 -12.62
C LEU A 520 10.47 -1.55 -12.80
N HIS A 521 10.28 -0.28 -12.41
CA HIS A 521 11.34 0.71 -12.28
C HIS A 521 12.01 0.61 -10.89
#